data_AF-A0A8T2UE18-F1
#
_entry.id   AF-A0A8T2UE18-F1
#
_cell.length_a   1.000
_cell.length_b   1.000
_cell.length_c   1.000
_cell.angle_alpha   90.00
_cell.angle_beta   90.00
_cell.angle_gamma   90.00
#
_symmetry.space_group_name_H-M   'P 1'
#
loop_
_entity.id
_entity.type
_entity.pdbx_description
1 polymer ?
#
loop_
_entity_poly.entity_id
_entity_poly.type
_entity_poly.pdbx_seq_one_letter_code
_entity_poly.pdbx_strand_id
1 'polypeptide(L)'
;MVMEEAPASETKSLQELAIEGQRALEATVQAAHETLASMNEVLCNAALWSTSSSTSSTVTNATVSASAASVSGAPTNTGASAASETATPRTDASKSNAEGSSHQEAGWGSLDEARVRLRSSATSLKAVISAIFNSPQMREDIPAGLSDKTDPAEIEKLEERASALREEVENKNRLMKLLIDQLRELIHDISMWQSGSL
;
A
#
# COMPACT_ATOMS: atom_id res chain seq x y z
N MET A 1 -1.01 -37.98 -44.16
CA MET A 1 -1.07 -37.96 -42.68
C MET A 1 -0.02 -36.94 -42.26
N VAL A 2 -0.44 -35.69 -42.10
CA VAL A 2 0.43 -34.58 -41.70
C VAL A 2 0.68 -34.79 -40.22
N MET A 3 1.93 -35.04 -39.84
CA MET A 3 2.33 -35.05 -38.43
C MET A 3 2.56 -33.60 -38.04
N GLU A 4 1.60 -33.08 -37.27
CA GLU A 4 1.64 -31.78 -36.63
C GLU A 4 2.64 -31.88 -35.46
N GLU A 5 3.81 -31.28 -35.68
CA GLU A 5 4.85 -31.11 -34.67
C GLU A 5 4.40 -30.01 -33.70
N ALA A 6 3.99 -30.43 -32.50
CA ALA A 6 3.64 -29.54 -31.40
C ALA A 6 4.92 -28.85 -30.86
N PRO A 7 4.85 -27.55 -30.50
CA PRO A 7 6.02 -26.75 -30.17
C PRO A 7 6.64 -27.19 -28.84
N ALA A 8 7.96 -27.34 -28.86
CA ALA A 8 8.80 -27.55 -27.68
C ALA A 8 8.47 -26.51 -26.60
N SER A 9 8.04 -26.98 -25.43
CA SER A 9 7.90 -26.17 -24.23
C SER A 9 9.28 -25.67 -23.83
N GLU A 10 9.55 -24.39 -24.07
CA GLU A 10 10.76 -23.69 -23.63
C GLU A 10 10.93 -23.82 -22.11
N THR A 11 11.77 -24.76 -21.68
CA THR A 11 12.19 -24.85 -20.29
C THR A 11 13.20 -23.73 -20.06
N LYS A 12 12.73 -22.58 -19.55
CA LYS A 12 13.60 -21.48 -19.10
C LYS A 12 14.71 -22.05 -18.23
N SER A 13 15.95 -21.71 -18.56
CA SER A 13 17.12 -22.24 -17.82
C SER A 13 17.10 -21.76 -16.37
N LEU A 14 17.70 -22.51 -15.44
CA LEU A 14 17.77 -22.08 -14.02
C LEU A 14 18.48 -20.74 -13.87
N GLN A 15 19.50 -20.47 -14.69
CA GLN A 15 20.19 -19.18 -14.73
C GLN A 15 19.25 -18.05 -15.14
N GLU A 16 18.42 -18.28 -16.15
CA GLU A 16 17.42 -17.31 -16.61
C GLU A 16 16.34 -17.07 -15.54
N LEU A 17 15.88 -18.12 -14.85
CA LEU A 17 14.97 -17.99 -13.71
C LEU A 17 15.62 -17.22 -12.55
N ALA A 18 16.91 -17.39 -12.29
CA ALA A 18 17.62 -16.64 -11.27
C ALA A 18 17.74 -15.15 -11.62
N ILE A 19 18.07 -14.83 -12.88
CA ILE A 19 18.12 -13.45 -13.38
C ILE A 19 16.73 -12.80 -13.34
N GLU A 20 15.69 -13.53 -13.76
CA GLU A 20 14.31 -13.06 -13.69
C GLU A 20 13.83 -12.91 -12.24
N GLY A 21 14.28 -13.77 -11.33
CA GLY A 21 14.00 -13.68 -9.90
C GLY A 21 14.60 -12.43 -9.27
N GLN A 22 15.86 -12.12 -9.61
CA GLN A 22 16.52 -10.88 -9.21
C GLN A 22 15.78 -9.65 -9.74
N ARG A 23 15.39 -9.65 -11.02
CA ARG A 23 14.61 -8.57 -11.63
C ARG A 23 13.24 -8.41 -10.95
N ALA A 24 12.53 -9.50 -10.69
CA ALA A 24 11.23 -9.49 -10.03
C ALA A 24 11.34 -8.97 -8.58
N LEU A 25 12.44 -9.26 -7.89
CA LEU A 25 12.74 -8.72 -6.56
C LEU A 25 12.94 -7.20 -6.62
N GLU A 26 13.79 -6.72 -7.54
CA GLU A 26 14.03 -5.28 -7.74
C GLU A 26 12.72 -4.54 -8.09
N ALA A 27 11.91 -5.09 -8.98
CA ALA A 27 10.60 -4.54 -9.32
C ALA A 27 9.63 -4.52 -8.13
N THR A 28 9.70 -5.52 -7.23
CA THR A 28 8.90 -5.55 -6.00
C THR A 28 9.34 -4.47 -5.03
N VAL A 29 10.65 -4.29 -4.84
CA VAL A 29 11.22 -3.22 -3.99
C VAL A 29 10.84 -1.85 -4.54
N GLN A 30 10.98 -1.63 -5.84
CA GLN A 30 10.63 -0.36 -6.46
C GLN A 30 9.13 -0.04 -6.33
N ALA A 31 8.25 -1.00 -6.61
CA ALA A 31 6.81 -0.81 -6.44
C ALA A 31 6.40 -0.55 -4.97
N ALA A 32 7.13 -1.15 -4.02
CA ALA A 32 6.92 -0.87 -2.59
C ALA A 32 7.34 0.56 -2.24
N HIS A 33 8.47 1.03 -2.76
CA HIS A 33 8.91 2.40 -2.56
C HIS A 33 7.95 3.41 -3.19
N GLU A 34 7.45 3.15 -4.41
CA GLU A 34 6.41 3.96 -5.06
C GLU A 34 5.11 4.00 -4.24
N THR A 35 4.69 2.86 -3.68
CA THR A 35 3.51 2.80 -2.80
C THR A 35 3.70 3.68 -1.57
N LEU A 36 4.86 3.61 -0.91
CA LEU A 36 5.16 4.45 0.25
C LEU A 36 5.25 5.93 -0.11
N ALA A 37 5.88 6.27 -1.23
CA ALA A 37 5.97 7.65 -1.71
C ALA A 37 4.59 8.23 -2.03
N SER A 38 3.73 7.48 -2.72
CA SER A 38 2.36 7.89 -3.02
C SER A 38 1.49 7.96 -1.76
N MET A 39 1.64 7.04 -0.81
CA MET A 39 1.00 7.15 0.51
C MET A 39 1.44 8.42 1.23
N ASN A 40 2.73 8.73 1.22
CA ASN A 40 3.26 9.93 1.84
C ASN A 40 2.70 11.20 1.17
N GLU A 41 2.59 11.22 -0.16
CA GLU A 41 1.98 12.32 -0.91
C GLU A 41 0.50 12.51 -0.52
N VAL A 42 -0.29 11.44 -0.49
CA VAL A 42 -1.70 11.47 -0.07
C VAL A 42 -1.84 11.90 1.38
N LEU A 43 -0.93 11.47 2.27
CA LEU A 43 -1.01 11.80 3.70
C LEU A 43 -0.51 13.21 4.04
N CYS A 44 0.41 13.75 3.25
CA CYS A 44 1.01 15.07 3.52
C CYS A 44 0.36 16.20 2.70
N ASN A 45 -0.44 15.89 1.69
CA ASN A 45 -1.08 16.91 0.85
C ASN A 45 -2.59 17.02 1.13
N ALA A 46 -2.95 18.01 1.96
CA ALA A 46 -4.34 18.30 2.33
C ALA A 46 -5.26 18.65 1.12
N ALA A 47 -4.69 19.06 -0.01
CA ALA A 47 -5.46 19.32 -1.23
C ALA A 47 -6.09 18.04 -1.81
N LEU A 48 -5.46 16.87 -1.60
CA LEU A 48 -5.93 15.57 -2.09
C LEU A 48 -7.10 15.00 -1.26
N TRP A 49 -7.41 15.60 -0.12
CA TRP A 49 -8.58 15.27 0.72
C TRP A 49 -9.76 16.18 0.48
N SER A 50 -9.54 17.32 -0.18
CA SER A 50 -10.61 18.27 -0.48
C SER A 50 -11.45 17.69 -1.62
N THR A 51 -12.50 16.95 -1.28
CA THR A 51 -13.56 16.58 -2.23
C THR A 51 -14.26 17.86 -2.67
N SER A 52 -14.10 18.22 -3.94
CA SER A 52 -14.96 19.18 -4.60
C SER A 52 -16.32 18.52 -4.68
N SER A 53 -17.23 18.93 -3.82
CA SER A 53 -18.63 18.62 -3.98
C SER A 53 -19.09 19.35 -5.24
N SER A 54 -18.88 18.75 -6.40
CA SER A 54 -19.41 19.23 -7.67
C SER A 54 -20.92 19.00 -7.67
N THR A 55 -21.66 19.95 -7.11
CA THR A 55 -23.07 20.17 -7.43
C THR A 55 -23.17 20.33 -8.94
N SER A 56 -23.59 19.28 -9.64
CA SER A 56 -23.96 19.34 -11.05
C SER A 56 -25.48 19.34 -11.17
N SER A 57 -26.06 20.53 -11.23
CA SER A 57 -27.21 20.79 -12.10
C SER A 57 -27.35 22.29 -12.35
N THR A 58 -26.92 22.69 -13.52
CA THR A 58 -27.28 23.95 -14.19
C THR A 58 -28.78 24.00 -14.41
N VAL A 59 -29.46 24.96 -13.76
CA VAL A 59 -30.64 25.61 -14.34
C VAL A 59 -30.46 27.11 -14.15
N THR A 60 -30.40 27.81 -15.28
CA THR A 60 -30.37 29.25 -15.43
C THR A 60 -31.54 29.91 -14.69
N ASN A 61 -31.25 30.90 -13.83
CA ASN A 61 -31.94 32.19 -13.82
C ASN A 61 -31.31 33.11 -12.75
N ALA A 62 -30.47 34.04 -13.20
CA ALA A 62 -30.25 35.26 -12.46
C ALA A 62 -31.41 36.21 -12.80
N THR A 63 -32.34 36.39 -11.86
CA THR A 63 -33.18 37.59 -11.83
C THR A 63 -32.95 38.30 -10.52
N VAL A 64 -32.38 39.49 -10.66
CA VAL A 64 -32.58 40.64 -9.79
C VAL A 64 -34.01 40.69 -9.24
N SER A 65 -34.17 41.02 -7.96
CA SER A 65 -34.65 42.36 -7.58
C SER A 65 -35.07 42.44 -6.11
N ALA A 66 -34.86 43.64 -5.57
CA ALA A 66 -35.63 44.14 -4.44
C ALA A 66 -37.14 44.23 -4.77
N SER A 67 -37.93 44.31 -3.69
CA SER A 67 -39.33 44.77 -3.58
C SER A 67 -40.50 43.88 -4.05
N ALA A 68 -41.27 43.45 -3.03
CA ALA A 68 -42.73 43.57 -2.82
C ALA A 68 -43.76 42.74 -3.63
N ALA A 69 -44.78 42.31 -2.87
CA ALA A 69 -46.13 41.82 -3.22
C ALA A 69 -46.26 40.36 -3.73
N SER A 70 -46.87 39.48 -2.91
CA SER A 70 -48.22 38.86 -3.10
C SER A 70 -48.15 37.63 -4.03
N VAL A 71 -48.84 36.49 -3.89
CA VAL A 71 -50.01 36.02 -3.14
C VAL A 71 -50.04 34.47 -3.28
N SER A 72 -50.43 33.78 -2.20
CA SER A 72 -51.04 32.42 -2.09
C SER A 72 -50.75 31.27 -3.08
N GLY A 73 -50.50 30.07 -2.54
CA GLY A 73 -50.94 28.80 -3.17
C GLY A 73 -50.13 27.57 -2.75
N ALA A 74 -50.72 26.70 -1.94
CA ALA A 74 -50.17 25.41 -1.47
C ALA A 74 -50.61 24.23 -2.40
N PRO A 75 -50.50 22.93 -2.02
CA PRO A 75 -49.49 21.97 -2.52
C PRO A 75 -50.09 20.66 -3.12
N THR A 76 -49.33 19.84 -3.87
CA THR A 76 -49.62 18.39 -4.10
C THR A 76 -48.32 17.63 -4.47
N ASN A 77 -47.84 16.64 -3.69
CA ASN A 77 -48.16 15.18 -3.73
C ASN A 77 -47.84 14.57 -5.13
N THR A 78 -47.04 13.50 -5.35
CA THR A 78 -47.10 12.11 -4.85
C THR A 78 -46.01 11.24 -5.52
N GLY A 79 -45.47 10.25 -4.80
CA GLY A 79 -45.12 8.86 -5.23
C GLY A 79 -44.10 8.64 -6.37
N ALA A 80 -43.41 7.50 -6.53
CA ALA A 80 -43.33 6.24 -5.81
C ALA A 80 -42.14 5.41 -6.36
N SER A 81 -41.47 4.68 -5.47
CA SER A 81 -41.02 3.27 -5.53
C SER A 81 -40.22 2.63 -6.68
N ALA A 82 -39.40 1.67 -6.21
CA ALA A 82 -38.84 0.45 -6.84
C ALA A 82 -37.52 0.61 -7.61
N ALA A 83 -36.36 0.09 -7.17
CA ALA A 83 -35.92 -1.26 -6.77
C ALA A 83 -35.28 -2.06 -7.92
N SER A 84 -34.03 -2.47 -7.66
CA SER A 84 -33.45 -3.80 -7.93
C SER A 84 -32.66 -4.09 -9.22
N GLU A 85 -31.53 -4.78 -8.96
CA GLU A 85 -30.80 -5.80 -9.74
C GLU A 85 -29.72 -5.41 -10.77
N THR A 86 -28.48 -5.71 -10.36
CA THR A 86 -27.52 -6.61 -11.02
C THR A 86 -27.35 -6.52 -12.53
N ALA A 87 -26.25 -5.91 -12.98
CA ALA A 87 -25.57 -6.31 -14.21
C ALA A 87 -24.09 -5.90 -14.17
N THR A 88 -23.19 -6.88 -14.07
CA THR A 88 -21.83 -6.74 -14.60
C THR A 88 -21.89 -6.76 -16.13
N PRO A 89 -21.07 -5.96 -16.81
CA PRO A 89 -20.29 -6.54 -17.89
C PRO A 89 -18.81 -6.14 -17.84
N ARG A 90 -17.99 -7.11 -18.24
CA ARG A 90 -16.55 -7.02 -18.45
C ARG A 90 -16.22 -6.16 -19.68
N THR A 91 -15.07 -5.48 -19.58
CA THR A 91 -14.10 -5.14 -20.64
C THR A 91 -14.61 -4.52 -21.94
N ASP A 92 -14.32 -3.23 -22.15
CA ASP A 92 -13.74 -2.79 -23.41
C ASP A 92 -12.83 -1.57 -23.19
N ALA A 93 -11.68 -1.60 -23.85
CA ALA A 93 -10.73 -0.51 -23.90
C ALA A 93 -11.32 0.60 -24.77
N SER A 94 -11.50 1.79 -24.22
CA SER A 94 -11.78 2.97 -25.02
C SER A 94 -11.05 4.18 -24.44
N LYS A 95 -10.08 4.65 -25.21
CA LYS A 95 -9.49 5.98 -25.07
C LYS A 95 -10.60 7.01 -25.16
N SER A 96 -10.84 7.76 -24.09
CA SER A 96 -11.53 9.04 -24.16
C SER A 96 -10.63 10.13 -23.58
N ASN A 97 -10.36 11.11 -24.43
CA ASN A 97 -9.75 12.38 -24.08
C ASN A 97 -10.75 13.14 -23.20
N ALA A 98 -10.36 13.47 -21.97
CA ALA A 98 -11.10 14.39 -21.11
C ALA A 98 -10.10 15.31 -20.39
N GLU A 99 -9.71 16.37 -21.09
CA GLU A 99 -9.24 17.60 -20.45
C GLU A 99 -10.40 18.15 -19.60
N GLY A 100 -10.32 17.93 -18.29
CA GLY A 100 -11.32 18.44 -17.34
C GLY A 100 -11.09 17.88 -15.94
N SER A 101 -10.40 18.66 -15.09
CA SER A 101 -10.28 18.46 -13.64
C SER A 101 -9.45 17.25 -13.17
N SER A 102 -8.16 17.22 -13.55
CA SER A 102 -7.21 16.13 -13.22
C SER A 102 -6.60 16.16 -11.82
N HIS A 103 -7.02 17.03 -10.90
CA HIS A 103 -6.33 17.15 -9.60
C HIS A 103 -6.89 16.29 -8.47
N GLN A 104 -8.11 15.76 -8.63
CA GLN A 104 -8.80 15.06 -7.53
C GLN A 104 -8.63 13.53 -7.56
N GLU A 105 -8.43 12.95 -8.74
CA GLU A 105 -8.11 11.52 -8.91
C GLU A 105 -6.60 11.22 -8.90
N ALA A 106 -5.74 12.22 -9.14
CA ALA A 106 -4.31 11.99 -9.34
C ALA A 106 -3.61 11.39 -8.11
N GLY A 107 -3.96 11.82 -6.90
CA GLY A 107 -3.34 11.34 -5.66
C GLY A 107 -3.71 9.90 -5.30
N TRP A 108 -5.01 9.59 -5.36
CA TRP A 108 -5.53 8.27 -5.00
C TRP A 108 -5.32 7.23 -6.12
N GLY A 109 -5.42 7.64 -7.39
CA GLY A 109 -5.15 6.79 -8.55
C GLY A 109 -3.69 6.36 -8.64
N SER A 110 -2.73 7.25 -8.33
CA SER A 110 -1.30 6.91 -8.25
C SER A 110 -1.04 5.84 -7.18
N LEU A 111 -1.70 5.96 -6.02
CA LEU A 111 -1.56 5.01 -4.92
C LEU A 111 -2.14 3.64 -5.25
N ASP A 112 -3.34 3.60 -5.84
CA ASP A 112 -3.96 2.33 -6.22
C ASP A 112 -3.19 1.63 -7.34
N GLU A 113 -2.67 2.40 -8.30
CA GLU A 113 -1.81 1.89 -9.36
C GLU A 113 -0.47 1.34 -8.80
N ALA A 114 0.18 2.05 -7.88
CA ALA A 114 1.40 1.56 -7.20
C ALA A 114 1.15 0.26 -6.41
N ARG A 115 -0.01 0.16 -5.74
CA ARG A 115 -0.44 -1.07 -5.05
C ARG A 115 -0.70 -2.22 -6.01
N VAL A 116 -1.32 -1.95 -7.17
CA VAL A 116 -1.54 -2.97 -8.21
C VAL A 116 -0.19 -3.48 -8.74
N ARG A 117 0.77 -2.59 -9.01
CA ARG A 117 2.13 -2.98 -9.42
C ARG A 117 2.83 -3.82 -8.38
N LEU A 118 2.75 -3.45 -7.10
CA LEU A 118 3.36 -4.22 -6.00
C LEU A 118 2.77 -5.63 -5.90
N ARG A 119 1.45 -5.79 -6.05
CA ARG A 119 0.81 -7.12 -6.05
C ARG A 119 1.22 -7.94 -7.28
N SER A 120 1.28 -7.29 -8.44
CA SER A 120 1.69 -7.93 -9.69
C SER A 120 3.14 -8.42 -9.64
N SER A 121 4.08 -7.56 -9.25
CA SER A 121 5.50 -7.91 -9.11
C SER A 121 5.72 -8.98 -8.04
N ALA A 122 5.03 -8.89 -6.89
CA ALA A 122 5.08 -9.95 -5.86
C ALA A 122 4.53 -11.30 -6.36
N THR A 123 3.50 -11.29 -7.21
CA THR A 123 2.97 -12.51 -7.83
C THR A 123 3.97 -13.10 -8.82
N SER A 124 4.61 -12.26 -9.64
CA SER A 124 5.70 -12.68 -10.54
C SER A 124 6.88 -13.28 -9.76
N LEU A 125 7.33 -12.63 -8.68
CA LEU A 125 8.41 -13.12 -7.83
C LEU A 125 8.07 -14.49 -7.22
N LYS A 126 6.84 -14.67 -6.72
CA LYS A 126 6.36 -15.97 -6.22
C LYS A 126 6.34 -17.05 -7.31
N ALA A 127 5.95 -16.69 -8.53
CA ALA A 127 5.94 -17.61 -9.67
C ALA A 127 7.36 -18.04 -10.03
N VAL A 128 8.32 -17.11 -10.06
CA VAL A 128 9.74 -17.41 -10.32
C VAL A 128 10.34 -18.28 -9.22
N ILE A 129 10.10 -17.96 -7.95
CA ILE A 129 10.54 -18.79 -6.82
C ILE A 129 9.96 -20.21 -6.97
N SER A 130 8.67 -20.33 -7.24
CA SER A 130 8.02 -21.63 -7.44
C SER A 130 8.62 -22.38 -8.63
N ALA A 131 8.96 -21.69 -9.73
CA ALA A 131 9.59 -22.30 -10.89
C ALA A 131 11.02 -22.76 -10.61
N ILE A 132 11.79 -22.01 -9.81
CA ILE A 132 13.14 -22.41 -9.36
C ILE A 132 13.05 -23.69 -8.51
N PHE A 133 12.18 -23.71 -7.49
CA PHE A 133 12.03 -24.86 -6.59
C PHE A 133 11.46 -26.11 -7.26
N ASN A 134 10.65 -25.95 -8.31
CA ASN A 134 10.12 -27.07 -9.08
C ASN A 134 10.99 -27.45 -10.30
N SER A 135 12.10 -26.74 -10.54
CA SER A 135 13.01 -27.05 -11.64
C SER A 135 13.81 -28.33 -11.34
N PRO A 136 13.88 -29.30 -12.27
CA PRO A 136 14.60 -30.56 -12.06
C PRO A 136 16.11 -30.36 -11.83
N GLN A 137 16.69 -29.22 -12.26
CA GLN A 137 18.09 -28.89 -11.99
C GLN A 137 18.41 -28.74 -10.48
N MET A 138 17.43 -28.37 -9.64
CA MET A 138 17.62 -28.32 -8.18
C MET A 138 17.36 -29.69 -7.50
N ARG A 139 16.79 -30.66 -8.23
CA ARG A 139 16.40 -31.98 -7.70
C ARG A 139 17.49 -33.03 -7.86
N GLU A 140 18.41 -32.85 -8.81
CA GLU A 140 19.60 -33.72 -8.97
C GLU A 140 20.92 -33.06 -8.53
N ASP A 141 21.01 -31.73 -8.46
CA ASP A 141 22.20 -31.01 -8.02
C ASP A 141 21.90 -30.13 -6.78
N ILE A 142 21.55 -30.75 -5.65
CA ILE A 142 22.02 -30.21 -4.37
C ILE A 142 23.37 -30.87 -4.09
N PRO A 143 24.51 -30.37 -4.62
CA PRO A 143 25.74 -30.64 -3.93
C PRO A 143 25.57 -29.99 -2.57
N ALA A 144 25.80 -30.77 -1.52
CA ALA A 144 25.82 -30.35 -0.12
C ALA A 144 26.90 -29.28 0.19
N GLY A 145 27.31 -28.46 -0.78
CA GLY A 145 28.50 -27.61 -0.77
C GLY A 145 28.27 -26.10 -0.75
N LEU A 146 27.02 -25.60 -0.71
CA LEU A 146 26.76 -24.16 -0.45
C LEU A 146 26.52 -23.83 1.03
N SER A 147 26.44 -24.85 1.90
CA SER A 147 26.45 -24.65 3.36
C SER A 147 27.87 -24.53 3.93
N ASP A 148 28.91 -24.87 3.17
CA ASP A 148 30.29 -25.07 3.67
C ASP A 148 31.16 -23.80 3.64
N LYS A 149 30.56 -22.64 3.38
CA LYS A 149 31.27 -21.36 3.23
C LYS A 149 30.85 -20.28 4.22
N THR A 150 30.18 -20.66 5.29
CA THR A 150 30.06 -19.81 6.49
C THR A 150 30.82 -20.52 7.60
N ASP A 151 31.92 -19.91 8.05
CA ASP A 151 32.71 -20.47 9.13
C ASP A 151 31.83 -20.59 10.38
N PRO A 152 31.64 -21.79 10.97
CA PRO A 152 30.85 -21.96 12.18
C PRO A 152 31.32 -21.03 13.32
N ALA A 153 32.59 -20.65 13.33
CA ALA A 153 33.13 -19.69 14.30
C ALA A 153 32.64 -18.24 14.06
N GLU A 154 32.37 -17.85 12.81
CA GLU A 154 31.81 -16.53 12.50
C GLU A 154 30.34 -16.44 12.92
N ILE A 155 29.59 -17.53 12.76
CA ILE A 155 28.20 -17.64 13.21
C ILE A 155 28.12 -17.49 14.73
N GLU A 156 28.96 -18.22 15.47
CA GLU A 156 29.01 -18.16 16.94
C GLU A 156 29.31 -16.72 17.42
N LYS A 157 30.26 -16.04 16.80
CA LYS A 157 30.61 -14.64 17.13
C LYS A 157 29.47 -13.66 16.83
N LEU A 158 28.75 -13.87 15.73
CA LEU A 158 27.58 -13.03 15.39
C LEU A 158 26.43 -13.26 16.36
N GLU A 159 26.22 -14.49 16.80
CA GLU A 159 25.22 -14.84 17.82
C GLU A 159 25.57 -14.25 19.19
N GLU A 160 26.85 -14.29 19.59
CA GLU A 160 27.34 -13.64 20.81
C GLU A 160 27.11 -12.12 20.75
N ARG A 161 27.48 -11.48 19.64
CA ARG A 161 27.26 -10.03 19.45
C ARG A 161 25.77 -9.68 19.45
N ALA A 162 24.93 -10.50 18.83
CA ALA A 162 23.48 -10.31 18.84
C ALA A 162 22.92 -10.43 20.26
N SER A 163 23.43 -11.38 21.05
CA SER A 163 23.03 -11.59 22.45
C SER A 163 23.44 -10.40 23.32
N ALA A 164 24.68 -9.93 23.20
CA ALA A 164 25.17 -8.74 23.91
C ALA A 164 24.35 -7.48 23.58
N LEU A 165 24.01 -7.28 22.30
CA LEU A 165 23.15 -6.16 21.88
C LEU A 165 21.74 -6.27 22.46
N ARG A 166 21.16 -7.47 22.52
CA ARG A 166 19.83 -7.68 23.13
C ARG A 166 19.85 -7.35 24.61
N GLU A 167 20.86 -7.80 25.34
CA GLU A 167 21.04 -7.51 26.77
C GLU A 167 21.21 -5.99 27.00
N GLU A 168 22.01 -5.31 26.18
CA GLU A 168 22.22 -3.87 26.33
C GLU A 168 20.94 -3.05 26.05
N VAL A 169 20.15 -3.45 25.06
CA VAL A 169 18.84 -2.84 24.77
C VAL A 169 17.88 -3.04 25.93
N GLU A 170 17.84 -4.23 26.53
CA GLU A 170 17.01 -4.50 27.71
C GLU A 170 17.44 -3.64 28.90
N ASN A 171 18.74 -3.54 29.16
CA ASN A 171 19.28 -2.72 30.25
C ASN A 171 18.97 -1.22 30.06
N LYS A 172 19.16 -0.69 28.84
CA LYS A 172 18.80 0.70 28.52
C LYS A 172 17.31 0.97 28.67
N ASN A 173 16.45 0.05 28.23
CA ASN A 173 15.00 0.14 28.44
C ASN A 173 14.62 0.15 29.93
N ARG A 174 15.30 -0.66 30.74
CA ARG A 174 15.10 -0.68 32.20
C ARG A 174 15.45 0.67 32.83
N LEU A 175 16.58 1.25 32.44
CA LEU A 175 16.99 2.57 32.94
C LEU A 175 16.01 3.67 32.53
N MET A 176 15.55 3.67 31.27
CA MET A 176 14.55 4.64 30.81
C MET A 176 13.24 4.54 31.58
N LYS A 177 12.75 3.32 31.86
CA LYS A 177 11.56 3.13 32.69
C LYS A 177 11.73 3.75 34.07
N LEU A 178 12.87 3.47 34.73
CA LEU A 178 13.15 4.04 36.05
C LEU A 178 13.13 5.57 36.03
N LEU A 179 13.76 6.19 35.03
CA LEU A 179 13.78 7.65 34.89
C LEU A 179 12.38 8.22 34.63
N ILE A 180 11.58 7.55 33.78
CA ILE A 180 10.19 7.93 33.53
C ILE A 180 9.37 7.85 34.82
N ASP A 181 9.55 6.81 35.62
CA ASP A 181 8.81 6.65 36.87
C ASP A 181 9.21 7.72 37.90
N GLN A 182 10.50 8.03 38.02
CA GLN A 182 11.00 9.13 38.85
C GLN A 182 10.44 10.50 38.40
N LEU A 183 10.40 10.76 37.10
CA LEU A 183 9.82 12.01 36.57
C LEU A 183 8.32 12.09 36.83
N ARG A 184 7.59 10.97 36.71
CA ARG A 184 6.16 10.91 37.03
C ARG A 184 5.90 11.17 38.50
N GLU A 185 6.71 10.61 39.39
CA GLU A 185 6.63 10.85 40.83
C GLU A 185 6.92 12.32 41.16
N LEU A 186 7.96 12.91 40.58
CA LEU A 186 8.27 14.33 40.77
C LEU A 186 7.14 15.24 40.28
N ILE A 187 6.55 14.94 39.11
CA ILE A 187 5.39 15.70 38.60
C ILE A 187 4.21 15.55 39.55
N HIS A 188 3.98 14.35 40.08
CA HIS A 188 2.92 14.10 41.06
C HIS A 188 3.11 14.94 42.33
N ASP A 189 4.31 14.95 42.89
CA ASP A 189 4.65 15.75 44.05
C ASP A 189 4.43 17.24 43.78
N ILE A 190 4.97 17.77 42.68
CA ILE A 190 4.78 19.18 42.28
C ILE A 190 3.29 19.52 42.13
N SER A 191 2.51 18.62 41.53
CA SER A 191 1.06 18.81 41.37
C SER A 191 0.33 18.86 42.72
N MET A 192 0.77 18.06 43.70
CA MET A 192 0.25 18.11 45.07
C MET A 192 0.56 19.45 45.74
N TRP A 193 1.77 19.99 45.57
CA TRP A 193 2.15 21.30 46.10
C TRP A 193 1.36 22.45 45.45
N GLN A 194 1.11 22.38 44.14
CA GLN A 194 0.35 23.40 43.41
C GLN A 194 -1.14 23.38 43.75
N SER A 195 -1.72 22.20 44.00
CA SER A 195 -3.14 22.05 44.34
C SER A 195 -3.50 22.59 45.74
N GLY A 196 -2.51 22.75 46.62
CA GLY A 196 -2.69 23.38 47.94
C GLY A 196 -2.58 24.91 47.95
N SER A 197 -2.32 25.56 46.81
CA SER A 197 -2.12 27.01 46.68
C SER A 197 -3.37 27.78 46.17
N LEU A 198 -4.56 27.18 46.28
CA LEU A 198 -5.86 27.81 45.95
C LEU A 198 -6.75 27.93 47.18
#